data_AF-A0A2G8JRX8-F1
#
_entry.id   AF-A0A2G8JRX8-F1
#
_cell.length_a   1.000
_cell.length_b   1.000
_cell.length_c   1.000
_cell.angle_alpha   90.00
_cell.angle_beta   90.00
_cell.angle_gamma   90.00
#
_symmetry.space_group_name_H-M   'P 1'
#
loop_
_entity.id
_entity.type
_entity.pdbx_description
1 polymer ?
#
loop_
_entity_poly.entity_id
_entity_poly.type
_entity_poly.pdbx_seq_one_letter_code
_entity_poly.pdbx_strand_id
1 'polypeptide(L)'
;MEETFYYTNIVPQDVNNNGGFWNRLEMYCRDLTDKFSEVRVISGPLMLPVQEEEGTKKFVKYEVIGNSSVAVPTHLFKVIAAESPQTPGSPVAVGAFIVPTSQ
;
A
#
# COMPACT_ATOMS: atom_id res chain seq x y z
N MET A 1 -15.57 2.03 11.96
CA MET A 1 -15.41 2.42 10.54
C MET A 1 -15.10 3.92 10.43
N GLU A 2 -15.72 4.79 11.21
CA GLU A 2 -15.51 6.26 11.12
C GLU A 2 -14.04 6.71 11.29
N GLU A 3 -13.29 6.10 12.20
CA GLU A 3 -11.88 6.47 12.45
C GLU A 3 -10.98 6.29 11.22
N THR A 4 -11.32 5.39 10.28
CA THR A 4 -10.52 5.18 9.07
C THR A 4 -10.63 6.35 8.09
N PHE A 5 -11.58 7.27 8.29
CA PHE A 5 -11.78 8.47 7.48
C PHE A 5 -10.98 9.68 7.97
N TYR A 6 -10.29 9.59 9.12
CA TYR A 6 -9.36 10.64 9.52
C TYR A 6 -8.20 10.76 8.52
N TYR A 7 -7.80 11.99 8.19
CA TYR A 7 -6.73 12.24 7.23
C TYR A 7 -5.36 11.73 7.66
N THR A 8 -5.18 11.33 8.93
CA THR A 8 -4.01 10.58 9.40
C THR A 8 -3.89 9.19 8.78
N ASN A 9 -4.97 8.66 8.19
CA ASN A 9 -5.04 7.37 7.50
C ASN A 9 -5.27 7.51 5.98
N ILE A 10 -5.18 8.72 5.42
CA ILE A 10 -5.47 8.98 4.00
C ILE A 10 -4.21 9.50 3.29
N VAL A 11 -4.01 9.04 2.06
CA VAL A 11 -3.03 9.58 1.12
C VAL A 11 -3.75 10.04 -0.15
N PRO A 12 -3.25 11.06 -0.88
CA PRO A 12 -3.72 11.33 -2.22
C PRO A 12 -3.51 10.08 -3.10
N GLN A 13 -4.56 9.63 -3.78
CA GLN A 13 -4.52 8.40 -4.58
C GLN A 13 -5.29 8.61 -5.88
N ASP A 14 -4.76 8.08 -6.97
CA ASP A 14 -5.47 8.04 -8.25
C ASP A 14 -6.79 7.28 -8.13
N VAL A 15 -7.82 7.79 -8.79
CA VAL A 15 -9.18 7.24 -8.69
C VAL A 15 -9.28 5.84 -9.31
N ASN A 16 -8.56 5.58 -10.41
CA ASN A 16 -8.56 4.26 -11.06
C ASN A 16 -7.76 3.24 -10.24
N ASN A 17 -6.67 3.66 -9.61
CA ASN A 17 -5.92 2.82 -8.69
C ASN A 17 -6.76 2.45 -7.46
N ASN A 18 -7.35 3.46 -6.80
CA ASN A 18 -8.16 3.30 -5.60
C ASN A 18 -9.37 2.39 -5.86
N GLY A 19 -10.22 2.75 -6.83
CA GLY A 19 -11.42 1.96 -7.17
C GLY A 19 -11.11 0.64 -7.90
N GLY A 20 -9.90 0.48 -8.42
CA GLY A 20 -9.48 -0.65 -9.24
C GLY A 20 -8.52 -1.60 -8.54
N PHE A 21 -7.24 -1.52 -8.89
CA PHE A 21 -6.25 -2.53 -8.46
C PHE A 21 -6.05 -2.54 -6.95
N TRP A 22 -6.02 -1.37 -6.31
CA TRP A 22 -5.82 -1.29 -4.87
C TRP A 22 -7.00 -1.89 -4.09
N ASN A 23 -8.24 -1.56 -4.46
CA ASN A 23 -9.42 -2.20 -3.89
C ASN A 23 -9.42 -3.73 -4.08
N ARG A 24 -9.01 -4.25 -5.25
CA ARG A 24 -8.86 -5.71 -5.43
C ARG A 24 -7.84 -6.33 -4.47
N LEU A 25 -6.72 -5.64 -4.21
CA LEU A 25 -5.74 -6.09 -3.23
C LEU A 25 -6.31 -6.06 -1.80
N GLU A 26 -7.13 -5.06 -1.47
CA GLU A 26 -7.84 -5.01 -0.19
C GLU A 26 -8.91 -6.10 -0.06
N MET A 27 -9.64 -6.42 -1.14
CA MET A 27 -10.55 -7.56 -1.20
C MET A 27 -9.80 -8.87 -0.94
N TYR A 28 -8.67 -9.07 -1.61
CA TYR A 28 -7.82 -10.24 -1.38
C TYR A 28 -7.40 -10.36 0.09
N CYS A 29 -7.01 -9.27 0.75
CA CYS A 29 -6.68 -9.30 2.18
C CYS A 29 -7.87 -9.74 3.05
N ARG A 30 -9.11 -9.38 2.68
CA ARG A 30 -10.32 -9.85 3.36
C ARG A 30 -10.56 -11.34 3.10
N ASP A 31 -10.43 -11.79 1.86
CA ASP A 31 -10.65 -13.19 1.48
C ASP A 31 -9.63 -14.15 2.15
N LEU A 32 -8.45 -13.65 2.54
CA LEU A 32 -7.47 -14.45 3.30
C LEU A 32 -8.03 -14.93 4.65
N THR A 33 -9.00 -14.25 5.25
CA THR A 33 -9.60 -14.67 6.53
C THR A 33 -10.43 -15.95 6.41
N ASP A 34 -10.78 -16.37 5.19
CA ASP A 34 -11.42 -17.68 4.96
C ASP A 34 -10.45 -18.85 5.17
N LYS A 35 -9.14 -18.58 5.15
CA LYS A 35 -8.08 -19.60 5.21
C LYS A 35 -7.16 -19.46 6.43
N PHE A 36 -6.98 -18.24 6.92
CA PHE A 36 -6.05 -17.91 8.00
C PHE A 36 -6.84 -17.34 9.19
N SER A 37 -6.47 -17.74 10.41
CA SER A 37 -7.14 -17.26 11.63
C SER A 37 -6.81 -15.82 11.97
N GLU A 38 -5.63 -15.35 11.55
CA GLU A 38 -5.19 -13.99 11.74
C GLU A 38 -4.52 -13.47 10.48
N VAL A 39 -4.90 -12.26 10.06
CA VAL A 39 -4.29 -11.55 8.93
C VAL A 39 -3.94 -10.13 9.40
N ARG A 40 -2.65 -9.82 9.41
CA ARG A 40 -2.11 -8.50 9.76
C ARG A 40 -1.65 -7.80 8.49
N VAL A 41 -2.09 -6.56 8.31
CA VAL A 41 -1.82 -5.76 7.11
C VAL A 41 -1.19 -4.43 7.52
N ILE A 42 -0.05 -4.10 6.92
CA ILE A 42 0.57 -2.78 7.00
C ILE A 42 0.52 -2.18 5.60
N SER A 43 -0.04 -0.98 5.47
CA SER A 43 -0.10 -0.25 4.20
C SER A 43 0.50 1.14 4.36
N GLY A 44 1.02 1.70 3.28
CA GLY A 44 1.47 3.09 3.31
C GLY A 44 2.03 3.61 1.98
N PRO A 45 2.37 4.91 1.93
CA PRO A 45 2.94 5.54 0.76
C PRO A 45 4.45 5.27 0.60
N LEU A 46 4.93 5.31 -0.65
CA LEU A 46 6.34 5.34 -1.01
C LEU A 46 6.63 6.45 -2.01
N MET A 47 7.83 7.02 -1.91
CA MET A 47 8.40 7.97 -2.86
C MET A 47 9.63 7.33 -3.49
N LEU A 48 9.43 6.56 -4.56
CA LEU A 48 10.51 5.83 -5.21
C LEU A 48 11.31 6.72 -6.19
N PRO A 49 12.64 6.54 -6.27
CA PRO A 49 13.47 7.31 -7.18
C PRO A 49 13.30 6.86 -8.64
N VAL A 50 13.34 7.82 -9.55
CA VAL A 50 13.40 7.60 -11.00
C VAL A 50 14.77 8.03 -11.51
N GLN A 51 15.33 7.28 -12.46
CA GLN A 51 16.58 7.65 -13.12
C GLN A 51 16.31 8.76 -14.15
N GLU A 52 17.19 9.76 -14.18
CA GLU A 52 17.13 10.83 -15.19
C GLU A 52 17.40 10.26 -16.59
N GLU A 53 16.65 10.69 -17.61
CA GLU A 53 16.68 10.10 -18.96
C GLU A 53 18.08 10.06 -19.59
N GLU A 54 18.92 11.07 -19.31
CA GLU A 54 20.26 11.21 -19.88
C GLU A 54 21.39 11.05 -18.84
N GLY A 55 21.08 10.62 -17.62
CA GLY A 55 22.00 10.65 -16.48
C GLY A 55 22.18 9.32 -15.72
N THR A 56 23.22 9.25 -14.90
CA THR A 56 23.41 8.16 -13.91
C THR A 56 22.78 8.48 -12.55
N LYS A 57 22.30 9.71 -12.37
CA LYS A 57 21.70 10.19 -11.13
C LYS A 57 20.25 9.72 -11.02
N LYS A 58 19.83 9.47 -9.79
CA LYS A 58 18.46 9.09 -9.44
C LYS A 58 17.86 10.16 -8.55
N PHE A 59 16.62 10.54 -8.83
CA PHE A 59 15.91 11.57 -8.07
C PHE A 59 14.57 11.05 -7.60
N VAL A 60 14.19 11.45 -6.39
CA VAL A 60 12.84 11.27 -5.88
C VAL A 60 12.05 12.53 -6.22
N LYS A 61 11.09 12.43 -7.12
CA LYS A 61 10.21 13.53 -7.54
C LYS A 61 8.76 13.10 -7.32
N TYR A 62 8.00 13.94 -6.63
CA TYR A 62 6.59 13.73 -6.36
C TYR A 62 5.86 15.07 -6.28
N GLU A 63 4.56 15.06 -6.56
CA GLU A 63 3.70 16.23 -6.43
C GLU A 63 3.37 16.50 -4.95
N VAL A 64 3.17 17.77 -4.60
CA VAL A 64 2.56 18.18 -3.34
C VAL A 64 1.32 19.01 -3.63
N ILE A 65 0.24 18.80 -2.87
CA ILE A 65 -1.07 19.44 -3.13
C ILE A 65 -1.57 20.26 -1.94
N GLY A 66 -2.35 21.29 -2.25
CA GLY A 66 -2.99 22.18 -1.28
C GLY A 66 -2.01 23.08 -0.51
N ASN A 67 -2.56 23.91 0.39
CA ASN A 67 -1.77 24.89 1.15
C ASN A 67 -0.81 24.26 2.17
N SER A 68 -1.06 23.01 2.56
CA SER A 68 -0.21 22.25 3.50
C SER A 68 0.81 21.37 2.79
N SER A 69 0.91 21.43 1.47
CA SER A 69 1.87 20.65 0.68
C SER A 69 1.80 19.14 0.96
N VAL A 70 0.58 18.58 0.96
CA VAL A 70 0.36 17.14 1.18
C VAL A 70 1.02 16.36 0.04
N ALA A 71 1.92 15.44 0.37
CA ALA A 71 2.67 14.70 -0.64
C ALA A 71 1.81 13.64 -1.35
N VAL A 72 1.91 13.59 -2.68
CA VAL A 72 1.27 12.58 -3.53
C VAL A 72 2.23 11.41 -3.73
N PRO A 73 1.95 10.21 -3.18
CA PRO A 73 2.84 9.06 -3.34
C PRO A 73 3.06 8.66 -4.79
N THR A 74 4.25 8.15 -5.12
CA THR A 74 4.50 7.53 -6.43
C THR A 74 4.09 6.05 -6.43
N HIS A 75 4.14 5.41 -5.28
CA HIS A 75 3.71 4.03 -5.09
C HIS A 75 3.03 3.86 -3.73
N LEU A 76 2.22 2.82 -3.61
CA LEU A 76 1.72 2.31 -2.34
C LEU A 76 2.36 0.96 -2.06
N PHE A 77 2.61 0.67 -0.79
CA PHE A 77 3.04 -0.65 -0.35
C PHE A 77 1.98 -1.32 0.49
N LYS A 78 1.98 -2.65 0.45
CA LYS A 78 1.22 -3.49 1.39
C LYS A 78 2.09 -4.66 1.83
N VAL A 79 2.21 -4.84 3.15
CA VAL A 79 2.79 -6.04 3.76
C VAL A 79 1.65 -6.82 4.40
N ILE A 80 1.57 -8.11 4.08
CA ILE A 80 0.54 -9.01 4.57
C ILE A 80 1.24 -10.14 5.31
N ALA A 81 0.89 -10.35 6.58
CA ALA A 81 1.29 -11.49 7.39
C ALA A 81 0.06 -12.29 7.79
N ALA A 82 0.07 -13.60 7.54
CA ALA A 82 -1.07 -14.47 7.79
C ALA A 82 -0.67 -15.70 8.59
N GLU A 83 -1.42 -15.99 9.66
CA GLU A 83 -1.14 -17.09 10.59
C GLU A 83 -2.14 -18.23 10.39
N SER A 84 -1.61 -19.46 10.32
CA SER A 84 -2.43 -20.65 10.15
C SER A 84 -3.15 -21.03 11.46
N PRO A 85 -4.42 -21.45 11.40
CA PRO A 85 -5.17 -21.87 12.57
C PRO A 85 -4.70 -23.20 13.18
N GLN A 86 -3.89 -23.98 12.45
CA GLN A 86 -3.71 -25.41 12.74
C GLN A 86 -2.77 -25.71 13.92
N THR A 87 -1.81 -24.83 14.22
CA THR A 87 -0.85 -25.07 15.30
C THR A 87 -0.18 -23.78 15.77
N PRO A 88 -0.19 -23.46 17.08
CA PRO A 88 0.64 -22.40 17.65
C PRO A 88 2.12 -22.61 17.30
N GLY A 89 2.79 -21.59 16.77
CA GLY A 89 4.17 -21.68 16.29
C GLY A 89 4.33 -22.16 14.84
N SER A 90 3.25 -22.31 14.09
CA SER A 90 3.33 -22.53 12.64
C SER A 90 4.05 -21.35 11.95
N PRO A 91 4.80 -21.60 10.86
CA PRO A 91 5.40 -20.52 10.09
C PRO A 91 4.35 -19.51 9.62
N VAL A 92 4.65 -18.23 9.78
CA VAL A 92 3.80 -17.12 9.30
C VAL A 92 4.02 -16.96 7.80
N ALA A 93 2.94 -16.94 7.02
CA ALA A 93 3.01 -16.61 5.61
C ALA A 93 3.14 -15.09 5.46
N VAL A 94 4.15 -14.61 4.72
CA VAL A 94 4.40 -13.17 4.54
C VAL A 94 4.54 -12.84 3.05
N GLY A 95 3.87 -11.77 2.62
CA GLY A 95 4.01 -11.18 1.30
C GLY A 95 4.14 -9.67 1.36
N ALA A 96 5.02 -9.09 0.53
CA ALA A 96 5.21 -7.66 0.41
C ALA A 96 5.01 -7.23 -1.05
N PHE A 97 4.20 -6.19 -1.25
CA PHE A 97 3.77 -5.72 -2.56
C PHE A 97 4.02 -4.22 -2.68
N ILE A 98 4.45 -3.78 -3.87
CA ILE A 98 4.59 -2.38 -4.24
C ILE A 98 3.76 -2.16 -5.51
N VAL A 99 2.87 -1.18 -5.47
CA VAL A 99 1.94 -0.86 -6.57
C VAL A 99 2.11 0.61 -6.94
N PRO A 100 2.34 0.96 -8.23
CA PRO A 100 2.39 2.35 -8.65
C PRO A 100 1.04 3.04 -8.46
N THR A 101 1.04 4.30 -8.04
CA THR A 101 -0.19 5.08 -7.80
C THR A 101 -0.83 5.59 -9.08
N SER A 102 -0.08 5.68 -10.18
CA SER A 102 -0.57 6.02 -11.52
C SER A 102 0.05 5.09 -12.56
N GLN A 103 -0.66 4.82 -13.66
CA GLN A 103 -0.08 4.25 -14.88
C GLN A 103 0.09 5.36 -15.91
#